data_AF-H1LHP1-F1
#
_entry.id   AF-H1LHP1-F1
#
_cell.length_a   1.000
_cell.length_b   1.000
_cell.length_c   1.000
_cell.angle_alpha   90.00
_cell.angle_beta   90.00
_cell.angle_gamma   90.00
#
_symmetry.space_group_name_H-M   'P 1'
#
loop_
_entity.id
_entity.type
_entity.pdbx_description
1 polymer ?
#
loop_
_entity_poly.entity_id
_entity_poly.type
_entity_poly.pdbx_seq_one_letter_code
_entity_poly.pdbx_strand_id
1 'polypeptide(L)'
;MMLAIVSPRIELAAVTTSAGNQTPEKALNNAIQMLTLMKHEEIPVASGNQTPLLRPLRTAGNVHGKSGLDGAELPEPDFESQKMPAIELMAKTVRESDEKITLVVTGPMTNAALFLRVYPELTD
;
A
#
# COMPACT_ATOMS: atom_id res chain seq x y z
N MET A 1 3.81 -8.73 2.42
CA MET A 1 2.45 -8.67 3.00
C MET A 1 2.11 -9.93 3.76
N MET A 2 2.06 -11.11 3.13
CA MET A 2 1.79 -12.40 3.82
C MET A 2 2.59 -12.60 5.11
N LEU A 3 3.92 -12.36 5.07
CA LEU A 3 4.78 -12.47 6.26
C LEU A 3 4.33 -11.56 7.43
N ALA A 4 3.87 -10.34 7.14
CA ALA A 4 3.41 -9.41 8.16
C ALA A 4 2.14 -9.91 8.83
N ILE A 5 1.20 -10.44 8.04
CA ILE A 5 -0.09 -10.96 8.52
C ILE A 5 0.06 -12.21 9.38
N VAL A 6 0.91 -13.16 8.97
CA VAL A 6 1.07 -14.42 9.72
C VAL A 6 1.99 -14.30 10.93
N SER A 7 2.69 -13.17 11.08
CA SER A 7 3.67 -12.97 12.15
C SER A 7 2.98 -12.43 13.41
N PRO A 8 3.03 -13.14 14.55
CA PRO A 8 2.43 -12.66 15.80
C PRO A 8 3.16 -11.46 16.41
N ARG A 9 4.29 -11.04 15.83
CA ARG A 9 5.07 -9.87 16.26
C ARG A 9 4.72 -8.59 15.50
N ILE A 10 3.80 -8.68 14.53
CA ILE A 10 3.47 -7.57 13.65
C ILE A 10 1.95 -7.40 13.66
N GLU A 11 1.51 -6.20 14.01
CA GLU A 11 0.16 -5.75 13.73
C GLU A 11 0.19 -4.91 12.44
N LEU A 12 -0.47 -5.41 11.39
CA LEU A 12 -0.52 -4.70 10.11
C LEU A 12 -1.64 -3.66 10.14
N ALA A 13 -1.33 -2.44 10.59
CA ALA A 13 -2.32 -1.39 10.81
C ALA A 13 -2.98 -0.84 9.52
N ALA A 14 -2.26 -0.81 8.40
CA ALA A 14 -2.76 -0.35 7.10
C ALA A 14 -1.85 -0.80 5.96
N VAL A 15 -2.40 -0.82 4.73
CA VAL A 15 -1.63 -1.02 3.50
C VAL A 15 -1.83 0.19 2.58
N THR A 16 -0.73 0.75 2.07
CA THR A 16 -0.79 1.75 1.00
C THR A 16 -0.01 1.27 -0.21
N THR A 17 -0.50 1.59 -1.41
CA THR A 17 0.14 1.15 -2.64
C THR A 17 0.93 2.27 -3.30
N SER A 18 1.98 1.93 -4.04
CA SER A 18 2.83 2.87 -4.77
C SER A 18 2.96 2.44 -6.23
N ALA A 19 2.97 3.40 -7.15
CA ALA A 19 3.24 3.16 -8.56
C ALA A 19 4.72 2.84 -8.79
N GLY A 20 5.04 1.73 -9.47
CA GLY A 20 6.42 1.29 -9.66
C GLY A 20 6.52 -0.02 -10.43
N ASN A 21 6.24 -1.16 -9.78
CA ASN A 21 6.25 -2.45 -10.49
C ASN A 21 5.18 -2.49 -11.60
N GLN A 22 4.04 -1.88 -11.32
CA GLN A 22 2.89 -1.75 -12.22
C GLN A 22 2.26 -0.35 -12.11
N THR A 23 1.19 -0.14 -12.88
CA THR A 23 0.36 1.07 -12.75
C THR A 23 -0.27 1.16 -11.35
N PRO A 24 -0.63 2.36 -10.89
CA PRO A 24 -1.27 2.56 -9.59
C PRO A 24 -2.51 1.69 -9.38
N GLU A 25 -3.35 1.57 -10.40
CA GLU A 25 -4.61 0.81 -10.35
C GLU A 25 -4.34 -0.68 -10.16
N LYS A 26 -3.39 -1.25 -10.89
CA LYS A 26 -3.00 -2.65 -10.74
C LYS A 26 -2.35 -2.92 -9.39
N ALA A 27 -1.51 -2.00 -8.91
CA ALA A 27 -0.90 -2.13 -7.59
C ALA A 27 -1.96 -2.14 -6.48
N LEU A 28 -2.98 -1.27 -6.58
CA LEU A 28 -4.13 -1.26 -5.68
C LEU A 28 -4.91 -2.56 -5.74
N ASN A 29 -5.29 -2.99 -6.95
CA ASN A 29 -6.04 -4.22 -7.15
C ASN A 29 -5.32 -5.44 -6.56
N ASN A 30 -4.01 -5.57 -6.82
CA ASN A 30 -3.19 -6.65 -6.31
C ASN A 30 -3.13 -6.66 -4.77
N ALA A 31 -3.08 -5.50 -4.12
CA ALA A 31 -3.10 -5.41 -2.66
C ALA A 31 -4.45 -5.91 -2.09
N ILE A 32 -5.57 -5.51 -2.71
CA ILE A 32 -6.91 -5.93 -2.31
C ILE A 32 -7.09 -7.44 -2.53
N GLN A 33 -6.79 -7.95 -3.74
CA GLN A 33 -6.91 -9.38 -4.05
C GLN A 33 -6.11 -10.27 -3.10
N MET A 34 -4.93 -9.81 -2.69
CA MET A 34 -4.11 -10.54 -1.73
C MET A 34 -4.73 -10.54 -0.33
N LEU A 35 -5.32 -9.44 0.13
CA LEU A 35 -6.02 -9.40 1.42
C LEU A 35 -7.29 -10.24 1.40
N THR A 36 -8.06 -10.21 0.30
CA THR A 36 -9.19 -11.13 0.06
C THR A 36 -8.75 -12.59 0.11
N LEU A 37 -7.66 -12.95 -0.57
CA LEU A 37 -7.11 -14.31 -0.55
C LEU A 37 -6.75 -14.76 0.88
N MET A 38 -6.23 -13.84 1.69
CA MET A 38 -5.81 -14.12 3.07
C MET A 38 -6.95 -14.00 4.08
N LYS A 39 -8.15 -13.55 3.68
CA LYS A 39 -9.30 -13.29 4.56
C LYS A 39 -9.03 -12.23 5.63
N HIS A 40 -8.42 -11.13 5.19
CA HIS A 40 -8.04 -9.99 6.04
C HIS A 40 -8.56 -8.66 5.47
N GLU A 41 -9.85 -8.63 5.12
CA GLU A 41 -10.53 -7.48 4.52
C GLU A 41 -10.72 -6.31 5.50
N GLU A 42 -10.52 -6.54 6.81
CA GLU A 42 -10.56 -5.51 7.84
C GLU A 42 -9.37 -4.52 7.76
N ILE A 43 -8.28 -4.91 7.10
CA ILE A 43 -7.08 -4.09 6.99
C ILE A 43 -7.32 -2.98 5.98
N PRO A 44 -7.24 -1.69 6.36
CA PRO A 44 -7.54 -0.60 5.46
C PRO A 44 -6.48 -0.47 4.36
N VAL A 45 -6.93 -0.35 3.10
CA VAL A 45 -6.07 -0.15 1.93
C VAL A 45 -6.35 1.21 1.31
N ALA A 46 -5.31 1.98 0.96
CA ALA A 46 -5.46 3.21 0.19
C ALA A 46 -4.50 3.28 -1.01
N SER A 47 -5.00 3.90 -2.09
CA SER A 47 -4.22 4.16 -3.30
C SER A 47 -3.23 5.30 -3.08
N GLY A 48 -1.98 5.10 -3.51
CA GLY A 48 -0.95 6.12 -3.43
C GLY A 48 -0.92 7.11 -4.58
N ASN A 49 0.15 7.91 -4.59
CA ASN A 49 0.37 8.88 -5.64
C ASN A 49 0.56 8.18 -6.99
N GLN A 50 -0.09 8.71 -8.02
CA GLN A 50 -0.17 8.10 -9.34
C GLN A 50 1.17 8.15 -10.09
N THR A 51 2.01 9.13 -9.77
CA THR A 51 3.28 9.40 -10.45
C THR A 51 4.41 9.61 -9.45
N PRO A 52 5.68 9.42 -9.84
CA PRO A 52 6.82 9.87 -9.04
C PRO A 52 6.81 11.40 -8.88
N LEU A 53 7.44 11.92 -7.81
CA LEU A 53 7.43 13.36 -7.50
C LEU A 53 7.98 14.26 -8.60
N LEU A 54 9.04 13.82 -9.26
CA LEU A 54 9.83 14.66 -10.18
C LEU A 54 10.09 14.00 -11.54
N ARG A 55 9.69 12.74 -11.73
CA ARG A 55 10.02 11.96 -12.93
C ARG A 55 8.78 11.29 -13.49
N PRO A 56 8.73 11.03 -14.81
CA PRO A 56 7.70 10.18 -15.39
C PRO A 56 7.69 8.80 -14.73
N LEU A 57 6.51 8.21 -14.59
CA LEU A 57 6.37 6.82 -14.13
C LEU A 57 7.04 5.88 -15.12
N ARG A 58 7.81 4.91 -14.59
CA ARG A 58 8.34 3.77 -15.34
C ARG A 58 7.89 2.51 -14.65
N THR A 59 7.26 1.59 -15.39
CA THR A 59 6.79 0.32 -14.85
C THR A 59 7.75 -0.82 -15.19
N ALA A 60 7.74 -1.88 -14.37
CA ALA A 60 8.54 -3.09 -14.57
C ALA A 60 7.68 -4.26 -15.06
N GLY A 61 6.72 -4.01 -15.96
CA GLY A 61 5.75 -5.02 -16.41
C GLY A 61 6.38 -6.27 -17.02
N ASN A 62 7.60 -6.15 -17.55
CA ASN A 62 8.34 -7.26 -18.17
C ASN A 62 8.88 -8.27 -17.14
N VAL A 63 9.00 -7.87 -15.87
CA VAL A 63 9.56 -8.70 -14.78
C VAL A 63 8.45 -9.36 -13.95
N HIS A 64 7.29 -8.71 -13.81
CA HIS A 64 6.21 -9.14 -12.92
C HIS A 64 4.94 -9.60 -13.66
N GLY A 65 4.99 -9.75 -14.99
CA GLY A 65 3.84 -10.15 -15.80
C GLY A 65 2.79 -9.05 -16.00
N LYS A 66 1.71 -9.35 -16.73
CA LYS A 66 0.67 -8.38 -17.12
C LYS A 66 -0.14 -7.85 -15.93
N SER A 67 -0.46 -8.68 -14.95
CA SER A 67 -1.17 -8.28 -13.72
C SER A 67 -0.23 -7.70 -12.66
N GLY A 68 1.05 -8.08 -12.67
CA GLY A 68 2.00 -7.81 -11.58
C GLY A 68 2.09 -8.93 -10.55
N LEU A 69 1.21 -9.93 -10.63
CA LEU A 69 1.18 -11.15 -9.83
C LEU A 69 0.88 -12.38 -10.71
N ASP A 70 1.31 -12.36 -11.99
CA ASP A 70 1.05 -13.45 -12.93
C ASP A 70 1.61 -14.78 -12.39
N GLY A 71 0.86 -15.87 -12.60
CA GLY A 71 1.24 -17.23 -12.22
C GLY A 71 0.38 -17.84 -11.11
N ALA A 72 -0.33 -17.01 -10.33
CA ALA A 72 -1.33 -17.46 -9.36
C ALA A 72 -2.73 -17.01 -9.79
N GLU A 73 -3.74 -17.87 -9.62
CA GLU A 73 -5.14 -17.46 -9.68
C GLU A 73 -5.48 -16.76 -8.37
N LEU A 74 -5.68 -15.45 -8.43
CA LEU A 74 -6.13 -14.65 -7.30
C LEU A 74 -7.66 -14.51 -7.33
N PRO A 75 -8.32 -14.46 -6.17
CA PRO A 75 -9.75 -14.19 -6.12
C PRO A 75 -10.05 -12.80 -6.67
N GLU A 76 -11.30 -12.59 -7.08
CA GLU A 76 -11.79 -11.23 -7.35
C GLU A 76 -11.78 -10.41 -6.05
N PRO A 77 -11.46 -9.11 -6.11
CA PRO A 77 -11.62 -8.20 -4.99
C PRO A 77 -13.03 -8.29 -4.40
N ASP A 78 -13.14 -8.47 -3.08
CA ASP A 78 -14.43 -8.53 -2.37
C ASP A 78 -14.67 -7.34 -1.42
N PHE A 79 -13.73 -6.39 -1.34
CA PHE A 79 -13.87 -5.15 -0.60
C PHE A 79 -13.28 -3.94 -1.35
N GLU A 80 -13.72 -2.73 -0.96
CA GLU A 80 -13.24 -1.47 -1.53
C GLU A 80 -12.08 -0.90 -0.73
N SER A 81 -11.14 -0.27 -1.42
CA SER A 81 -10.16 0.61 -0.79
C SER A 81 -10.82 1.82 -0.12
N GLN A 82 -10.13 2.39 0.87
CA GLN A 82 -10.53 3.64 1.51
C GLN A 82 -10.68 4.77 0.48
N LYS A 83 -11.73 5.58 0.62
CA LYS A 83 -12.01 6.75 -0.26
C LYS A 83 -11.16 7.96 0.14
N MET A 84 -9.87 7.73 0.36
CA MET A 84 -8.88 8.76 0.71
C MET A 84 -7.49 8.41 0.13
N PRO A 85 -6.63 9.41 -0.10
CA PRO A 85 -5.25 9.18 -0.52
C PRO A 85 -4.42 8.40 0.51
N ALA A 86 -3.40 7.67 0.05
CA ALA A 86 -2.47 6.95 0.93
C ALA A 86 -1.90 7.81 2.07
N ILE A 87 -1.52 9.06 1.81
CA ILE A 87 -0.94 9.94 2.84
C ILE A 87 -1.95 10.32 3.92
N GLU A 88 -3.24 10.42 3.58
CA GLU A 88 -4.32 10.68 4.53
C GLU A 88 -4.59 9.44 5.37
N LEU A 89 -4.59 8.25 4.75
CA LEU A 89 -4.69 6.99 5.51
C LEU A 89 -3.50 6.83 6.45
N MET A 90 -2.27 7.11 6.01
CA MET A 90 -1.08 7.09 6.86
C MET A 90 -1.22 8.06 8.04
N ALA A 91 -1.67 9.30 7.81
CA ALA A 91 -1.86 10.28 8.85
C ALA A 91 -2.97 9.87 9.84
N LYS A 92 -4.08 9.34 9.35
CA LYS A 92 -5.16 8.79 10.18
C LYS A 92 -4.65 7.66 11.06
N THR A 93 -3.96 6.67 10.47
CA THR A 93 -3.42 5.52 11.20
C THR A 93 -2.43 5.94 12.29
N VAL A 94 -1.55 6.91 12.01
CA VAL A 94 -0.61 7.42 13.01
C VAL A 94 -1.32 8.18 14.14
N ARG A 95 -2.30 9.03 13.81
CA ARG A 95 -3.06 9.81 14.81
C ARG A 95 -3.93 8.96 15.72
N GLU A 96 -4.45 7.85 15.20
CA GLU A 96 -5.32 6.94 15.95
C GLU A 96 -4.53 5.88 16.74
N SER A 97 -3.21 5.82 16.60
CA SER A 97 -2.38 4.87 17.33
C SER A 97 -1.86 5.47 18.63
N ASP A 98 -1.99 4.72 19.72
CA ASP A 98 -1.37 5.04 21.02
C ASP A 98 0.13 4.67 21.07
N GLU A 99 0.63 3.97 20.05
CA GLU A 99 2.01 3.50 19.95
C GLU A 99 2.70 4.03 18.68
N LYS A 100 4.04 3.91 18.64
CA LYS A 100 4.81 4.31 17.47
C LYS A 100 4.58 3.36 16.30
N ILE A 101 4.13 3.89 15.17
CA ILE A 101 3.98 3.14 13.92
C ILE A 101 5.32 3.03 13.18
N THR A 102 5.66 1.82 12.74
CA THR A 102 6.82 1.59 11.86
C THR A 102 6.39 1.58 10.40
N LEU A 103 6.92 2.50 9.58
CA LEU A 103 6.69 2.51 8.13
C LEU A 103 7.60 1.49 7.42
N VAL A 104 7.00 0.48 6.78
CA VAL A 104 7.70 -0.52 5.97
C VAL A 104 7.49 -0.23 4.48
N VAL A 105 8.46 0.43 3.85
CA VAL A 105 8.35 0.87 2.44
C VAL A 105 9.10 -0.11 1.52
N THR A 106 8.36 -0.86 0.71
CA THR A 106 8.91 -1.89 -0.21
C THR A 106 8.81 -1.53 -1.69
N GLY A 107 8.26 -0.37 -2.01
CA GLY A 107 8.20 0.21 -3.36
C GLY A 107 8.84 1.59 -3.43
N PRO A 108 8.57 2.38 -4.48
CA PRO A 108 9.01 3.77 -4.55
C PRO A 108 8.53 4.61 -3.35
N MET A 109 9.44 5.39 -2.76
CA MET A 109 9.19 6.17 -1.53
C MET A 109 8.30 7.41 -1.72
N THR A 110 7.56 7.52 -2.84
CA THR A 110 6.74 8.70 -3.17
C THR A 110 5.74 9.03 -2.07
N ASN A 111 4.98 8.04 -1.56
CA ASN A 111 4.00 8.27 -0.50
C ASN A 111 4.68 8.67 0.82
N ALA A 112 5.78 8.00 1.19
CA ALA A 112 6.52 8.31 2.42
C ALA A 112 7.09 9.74 2.38
N ALA A 113 7.69 10.13 1.25
CA ALA A 113 8.20 11.48 1.07
C ALA A 113 7.09 12.55 1.14
N LEU A 114 5.92 12.28 0.55
CA LEU A 114 4.76 13.19 0.65
C LEU A 114 4.23 13.25 2.08
N PHE A 115 4.06 12.11 2.74
CA PHE A 115 3.60 12.03 4.13
C PHE A 115 4.49 12.86 5.06
N LEU A 116 5.80 12.65 5.02
CA LEU A 116 6.77 13.41 5.84
C LEU A 116 6.77 14.91 5.52
N ARG A 117 6.45 15.29 4.28
CA ARG A 117 6.40 16.70 3.86
C ARG A 117 5.10 17.39 4.26
N VAL A 118 3.98 16.69 4.19
CA VAL A 118 2.64 17.24 4.43
C VAL A 118 2.28 17.20 5.91
N TYR A 119 2.72 16.17 6.64
CA TYR A 119 2.46 15.98 8.08
C TYR A 119 3.76 15.88 8.89
N PRO A 120 4.62 16.92 8.88
CA PRO A 120 5.85 16.90 9.66
C PRO A 120 5.60 16.79 11.18
N GLU A 121 4.39 17.10 11.66
CA GLU A 121 4.02 16.96 13.06
C GLU A 121 3.81 15.50 13.51
N LEU A 122 3.72 14.55 12.56
CA LEU A 122 3.46 13.13 12.82
C LEU A 122 4.71 12.25 12.74
N THR A 123 5.90 12.84 12.83
CA THR A 123 7.17 12.12 12.61
C THR A 123 7.95 11.78 13.87
N ASP A 124 7.58 12.37 15.03
CA ASP A 124 8.26 12.23 16.32
C ASP A 124 7.50 11.31 17.29
#